data_AF-A0A4V3RKQ9-F1
#
_entry.id   AF-A0A4V3RKQ9-F1
#
_cell.length_a   1.000
_cell.length_b   1.000
_cell.length_c   1.000
_cell.angle_alpha   90.00
_cell.angle_beta   90.00
_cell.angle_gamma   90.00
#
_symmetry.space_group_name_H-M   'P 1'
#
loop_
_entity.id
_entity.type
_entity.pdbx_description
1 polymer ?
#
loop_
_entity_poly.entity_id
_entity_poly.type
_entity_poly.pdbx_seq_one_letter_code
_entity_poly.pdbx_strand_id
1 'polypeptide(L)' 'MKYILFIFIGFITYLLVEFLSINVGYAIGAGPGAIGLVVTAISILCGVIVICTCIIVDSIRNIKAK' A
#
# COMPACT_ATOMS: atom_id res chain seq x y z
N MET A 1 -17.21 0.32 12.76
CA MET A 1 -15.82 0.80 12.87
C MET A 1 -14.76 -0.09 12.20
N LYS A 2 -15.11 -1.20 11.51
CA LYS A 2 -14.11 -2.08 10.87
C LYS A 2 -13.38 -1.45 9.66
N TYR A 3 -14.07 -0.64 8.86
CA TYR A 3 -13.50 -0.03 7.65
C TYR A 3 -12.41 1.01 7.92
N ILE A 4 -12.52 1.75 9.03
CA ILE A 4 -11.50 2.71 9.48
C ILE A 4 -10.16 2.01 9.75
N LEU A 5 -10.20 0.78 10.26
CA LEU A 5 -9.01 -0.01 10.57
C LEU A 5 -8.29 -0.45 9.28
N PHE A 6 -9.04 -0.78 8.22
CA PHE A 6 -8.46 -1.12 6.91
C PHE A 6 -7.83 0.10 6.22
N ILE A 7 -8.43 1.29 6.35
CA ILE A 7 -7.87 2.53 5.83
C ILE A 7 -6.54 2.85 6.55
N PHE A 8 -6.49 2.66 7.87
CA PHE A 8 -5.25 2.85 8.64
C PHE A 8 -4.14 1.87 8.22
N ILE A 9 -4.48 0.61 8.00
CA ILE A 9 -3.53 -0.40 7.52
C ILE A 9 -3.01 -0.02 6.12
N GLY A 10 -3.90 0.39 5.21
CA GLY A 10 -3.52 0.88 3.88
C GLY A 10 -2.55 2.08 3.96
N PHE A 11 -2.81 3.04 4.85
CA PHE A 11 -1.98 4.23 5.03
C PHE A 11 -0.59 3.92 5.63
N ILE A 12 -0.52 3.00 6.60
CA ILE A 12 0.77 2.55 7.16
C ILE A 12 1.58 1.81 6.10
N THR A 13 0.93 0.96 5.30
CA THR A 13 1.59 0.21 4.23
C THR A 13 2.11 1.16 3.14
N TYR A 14 1.33 2.19 2.80
CA TYR A 14 1.74 3.27 1.90
C TYR A 14 3.04 3.94 2.35
N LEU A 15 3.12 4.38 3.62
CA LEU A 15 4.31 5.04 4.17
C LEU A 15 5.55 4.13 4.16
N LEU A 16 5.38 2.84 4.49
CA LEU A 16 6.47 1.87 4.47
C LEU A 16 7.02 1.62 3.06
N VAL A 17 6.13 1.46 2.07
CA VAL A 17 6.51 1.20 0.68
C VAL A 17 7.17 2.44 0.05
N GLU A 18 6.68 3.64 0.38
CA GLU A 18 7.29 4.89 -0.07
C GLU A 18 8.71 5.05 0.48
N PHE A 19 8.92 4.81 1.76
CA PHE A 19 10.24 4.88 2.38
C PHE A 19 11.22 3.85 1.78
N LEU A 20 10.77 2.61 1.60
CA LEU A 20 11.58 1.56 0.98
C LEU A 20 11.96 1.93 -0.46
N SER A 21 11.00 2.43 -1.22
CA SER A 21 11.19 2.74 -2.63
C SER A 21 12.08 3.96 -2.87
N ILE A 22 12.07 4.97 -1.98
CA ILE A 22 13.02 6.09 -2.03
C ILE A 22 14.45 5.58 -1.82
N ASN A 23 14.66 4.72 -0.83
CA ASN A 23 15.98 4.13 -0.55
C ASN A 23 16.46 3.23 -1.68
N VAL A 24 15.58 2.41 -2.25
CA VAL A 24 15.90 1.57 -3.42
C VAL A 24 16.22 2.47 -4.60
N GLY A 25 15.39 3.46 -4.92
CA GLY A 25 15.62 4.41 -6.01
C GLY A 25 16.96 5.14 -5.90
N TYR A 26 17.33 5.56 -4.69
CA TYR A 26 18.62 6.17 -4.40
C TYR A 26 19.79 5.19 -4.64
N ALA A 27 19.62 3.91 -4.25
CA ALA A 27 20.63 2.87 -4.49
C ALA A 27 20.85 2.56 -5.99
N ILE A 28 19.84 2.72 -6.84
CA ILE A 28 19.95 2.51 -8.30
C ILE A 28 20.47 3.75 -9.06
N GLY A 29 20.76 4.85 -8.36
CA GLY A 29 21.31 6.07 -8.97
C GLY A 29 20.35 6.80 -9.91
N ALA A 30 19.05 6.52 -9.85
CA ALA A 30 18.07 7.27 -10.62
C ALA A 30 17.93 8.70 -10.03
N GLY A 31 17.62 9.68 -10.89
CA GLY A 31 17.47 11.07 -10.44
C GLY A 31 16.26 11.23 -9.50
N PRO A 32 16.35 12.10 -8.47
CA PRO A 32 15.31 12.24 -7.44
C PRO A 32 13.92 12.61 -8.01
N GLY A 33 13.86 13.33 -9.13
CA GLY A 33 12.61 13.70 -9.78
C GLY A 33 11.86 12.53 -10.45
N ALA A 34 12.58 11.58 -11.07
CA ALA A 34 11.96 10.44 -11.74
C ALA A 34 11.56 9.34 -10.75
N ILE A 35 12.39 9.12 -9.73
CA ILE A 35 12.08 8.15 -8.66
C ILE A 35 10.84 8.59 -7.90
N GLY A 36 10.78 9.85 -7.44
CA GLY A 36 9.70 10.34 -6.59
C GLY A 36 8.32 10.10 -7.21
N LEU A 37 8.16 10.38 -8.51
CA LEU A 37 6.91 10.19 -9.25
C LEU A 37 6.52 8.72 -9.42
N VAL A 38 7.47 7.86 -9.81
CA VAL A 38 7.19 6.42 -10.02
C VAL A 38 6.88 5.74 -8.69
N VAL A 39 7.63 6.09 -7.65
CA VAL A 39 7.47 5.54 -6.31
C VAL A 39 6.13 5.93 -5.68
N THR A 40 5.75 7.21 -5.75
CA THR A 40 4.43 7.64 -5.24
C THR A 40 3.30 6.94 -6.00
N ALA A 41 3.38 6.81 -7.32
CA ALA A 41 2.37 6.10 -8.10
C ALA A 41 2.23 4.62 -7.68
N ILE A 42 3.35 3.91 -7.47
CA ILE A 42 3.37 2.52 -7.02
C ILE A 42 2.81 2.40 -5.59
N SER A 43 3.20 3.30 -4.68
CA SER A 43 2.72 3.30 -3.30
C SER A 43 1.21 3.52 -3.21
N ILE A 44 0.65 4.44 -4.00
CA ILE A 44 -0.80 4.68 -4.07
C ILE A 44 -1.52 3.41 -4.55
N LEU A 45 -1.05 2.79 -5.63
CA LEU A 45 -1.61 1.54 -6.14
C LEU A 45 -1.56 0.43 -5.09
N CYS A 46 -0.44 0.31 -4.38
CA CYS A 46 -0.26 -0.68 -3.33
C CYS A 46 -1.26 -0.48 -2.18
N GLY A 47 -1.45 0.77 -1.73
CA GLY A 47 -2.45 1.10 -0.70
C GLY A 47 -3.87 0.69 -1.10
N VAL A 48 -4.28 0.97 -2.35
CA VAL A 48 -5.60 0.56 -2.87
C VAL A 48 -5.75 -0.96 -2.90
N ILE A 49 -4.73 -1.68 -3.39
CA ILE A 49 -4.75 -3.15 -3.46
C ILE A 49 -4.89 -3.77 -2.06
N VAL A 50 -4.16 -3.24 -1.08
CA VAL A 50 -4.23 -3.73 0.32
C VAL A 50 -5.63 -3.55 0.89
N ILE A 51 -6.24 -2.37 0.70
CA ILE A 51 -7.61 -2.10 1.16
C ILE A 51 -8.60 -3.09 0.50
N CYS A 52 -8.55 -3.24 -0.82
CA CYS A 52 -9.41 -4.19 -1.53
C CYS A 52 -9.22 -5.63 -1.05
N THR A 53 -7.98 -6.05 -0.84
CA THR A 53 -7.65 -7.40 -0.35
C THR A 53 -8.21 -7.63 1.05
N CYS A 54 -8.08 -6.66 1.96
CA CYS A 54 -8.68 -6.76 3.30
C CYS A 54 -10.20 -6.92 3.25
N ILE A 55 -10.89 -6.19 2.38
CA ILE A 55 -12.36 -6.30 2.20
C ILE A 55 -12.75 -7.69 1.68
N ILE A 56 -12.00 -8.21 0.70
CA ILE A 56 -12.25 -9.55 0.13
C ILE A 56 -12.02 -10.64 1.19
N VAL A 57 -10.91 -10.56 1.94
CA VAL A 57 -10.59 -11.53 3.00
C VAL A 57 -11.65 -11.51 4.11
N ASP A 58 -12.14 -10.33 4.52
CA ASP A 58 -13.21 -10.22 5.51
C ASP A 58 -14.54 -10.82 4.99
N SER A 59 -14.84 -10.59 3.71
CA SER A 59 -16.02 -11.17 3.05
C SER A 59 -15.95 -12.70 3.00
N ILE A 60 -14.79 -13.27 2.65
CA ILE A 60 -14.57 -14.73 2.62
C ILE A 60 -14.67 -15.32 4.03
N ARG A 61 -14.07 -14.67 5.05
CA ARG A 61 -14.17 -15.15 6.44
C ARG A 61 -15.60 -15.13 6.95
N ASN A 62 -16.40 -14.13 6.60
CA ASN A 62 -17.84 -14.10 6.94
C ASN A 62 -18.63 -15.21 6.26
N ILE A 63 -18.32 -15.56 5.01
CA ILE A 63 -18.97 -16.68 4.31
C ILE A 63 -18.59 -18.02 4.95
N LYS A 64 -17.32 -18.20 5.34
CA LYS A 64 -16.82 -19.45 5.91
C LYS A 64 -17.25 -19.70 7.37
N ALA A 65 -17.70 -18.67 8.08
CA ALA A 65 -18.19 -18.75 9.45
C ALA A 65 -19.70 -19.02 9.55
N LYS A 66 -20.38 -19.20 8.42
CA LYS A 66 -21.80 -19.55 8.31
C LYS A 66 -21.95 -21.00 7.87
#